data_AF-A0A7C0Z745-F1
#
_entry.id   AF-A0A7C0Z745-F1
#
_cell.length_a   1.000
_cell.length_b   1.000
_cell.length_c   1.000
_cell.angle_alpha   90.00
_cell.angle_beta   90.00
_cell.angle_gamma   90.00
#
_symmetry.space_group_name_H-M   'P 1'
#
loop_
_entity.id
_entity.type
_entity.pdbx_description
1 polymer ?
#
loop_
_entity_poly.entity_id
_entity_poly.type
_entity_poly.pdbx_seq_one_letter_code
_entity_poly.pdbx_strand_id
1 'polypeptide(L)'
;MPVEVVFTTKIRVKCLGISTGRRLIALSKRDAERLGFKVHDRVEVRASDRSATAIIVTSQKLVSPGEAAVSEELAEDLGLKDGDEVVLRLAGLPESLMYIRKKMRGQRLSRREIYEIVKDVVEHHLTELEIAAFLLAEEFHGMSMEEIEYLTRAMAETGQIVDFDRPVYDKHSIGGVPGNKVSLLIVPIVAASGLLIPKTSSKAITSPSGTANTMSMLAPVEFTAEELKEIALKAGGCIVWGGKLNIAPADDIFIEVEHPLGVDPTSQMLASIMSKKLAVGVDNLVIDIPVGRGTKAETISEGRRLAQMFVDLGKRVGIR
;
A
#
# COMPACT_ATOMS: atom_id res chain seq x y z
N MET A 1 15.78 21.91 27.96
CA MET A 1 15.00 22.21 26.73
C MET A 1 15.98 22.80 25.73
N PRO A 2 16.34 22.11 24.63
CA PRO A 2 17.06 22.78 23.57
C PRO A 2 16.05 23.66 22.81
N VAL A 3 16.43 24.91 22.60
CA VAL A 3 15.69 25.90 21.83
C VAL A 3 15.67 25.42 20.38
N GLU A 4 14.50 25.02 19.86
CA GLU A 4 14.30 24.82 18.42
C GLU A 4 14.50 26.17 17.72
N VAL A 5 15.67 26.36 17.11
CA VAL A 5 15.89 27.48 16.20
C VAL A 5 15.15 27.13 14.90
N VAL A 6 13.88 27.51 14.83
CA VAL A 6 13.07 27.36 13.61
C VAL A 6 13.53 28.41 12.61
N PHE A 7 14.47 28.05 11.73
CA PHE A 7 14.78 28.89 10.57
C PHE A 7 13.62 28.78 9.56
N THR A 8 12.59 29.62 9.72
CA THR A 8 11.55 29.79 8.68
C THR A 8 12.11 30.58 7.51
N THR A 9 12.95 29.95 6.69
CA THR A 9 13.38 30.51 5.42
C THR A 9 12.40 30.09 4.35
N LYS A 10 11.82 31.06 3.65
CA LYS A 10 11.02 30.79 2.45
C LYS A 10 11.95 30.46 1.29
N ILE A 11 11.62 29.40 0.56
CA ILE A 11 12.38 28.93 -0.59
C ILE A 11 11.45 28.87 -1.80
N ARG A 12 11.92 29.35 -2.95
CA ARG A 12 11.16 29.31 -4.19
C ARG A 12 11.24 27.92 -4.81
N VAL A 13 10.11 27.33 -5.18
CA VAL A 13 10.09 25.98 -5.75
C VAL A 13 10.11 25.98 -7.28
N LYS A 14 10.70 24.92 -7.82
CA LYS A 14 10.66 24.52 -9.22
C LYS A 14 10.19 23.08 -9.31
N CYS A 15 9.11 22.83 -10.04
CA CYS A 15 8.56 21.51 -10.26
C CYS A 15 9.39 20.80 -11.34
N LEU A 16 9.97 19.64 -11.02
CA LEU A 16 10.86 18.94 -11.96
C LEU A 16 10.11 18.20 -13.07
N GLY A 17 8.83 17.89 -12.87
CA GLY A 17 8.09 16.97 -13.75
C GLY A 17 8.72 15.58 -13.78
N ILE A 18 9.31 15.16 -12.66
CA ILE A 18 9.90 13.83 -12.47
C ILE A 18 9.15 13.18 -11.32
N SER A 19 8.43 12.11 -11.64
CA SER A 19 7.94 11.16 -10.65
C SER A 19 9.10 10.31 -10.15
N THR A 20 9.24 10.25 -8.83
CA THR A 20 10.31 9.50 -8.15
C THR A 20 9.77 8.40 -7.25
N GLY A 21 8.44 8.22 -7.20
CA GLY A 21 7.74 7.40 -6.21
C GLY A 21 7.81 7.98 -4.79
N ARG A 22 8.37 9.18 -4.63
CA ARG A 22 8.65 9.80 -3.33
C ARG A 22 8.46 11.31 -3.38
N ARG A 23 8.13 11.86 -2.22
CA ARG A 23 8.19 13.31 -1.98
C ARG A 23 9.63 13.72 -1.75
N LEU A 24 10.28 14.24 -2.79
CA LEU A 24 11.65 14.72 -2.71
C LEU A 24 11.69 16.24 -2.84
N ILE A 25 12.60 16.84 -2.09
CA ILE A 25 12.95 18.25 -2.24
C ILE A 25 14.46 18.40 -2.36
N ALA A 26 14.90 18.90 -3.51
CA ALA A 26 16.28 19.12 -3.86
C ALA A 26 16.68 20.56 -3.50
N LEU A 27 17.64 20.70 -2.59
CA LEU A 27 18.24 21.98 -2.25
C LEU A 27 19.61 22.16 -2.92
N SER A 28 20.04 23.41 -3.09
CA SER A 28 21.44 23.67 -3.36
C SER A 28 22.29 23.16 -2.17
N LYS A 29 23.49 22.61 -2.43
CA LYS A 29 24.38 22.15 -1.35
C LYS A 29 24.62 23.26 -0.30
N ARG A 30 24.76 24.51 -0.76
CA ARG A 30 24.96 25.68 0.09
C ARG A 30 23.75 25.99 0.98
N ASP A 31 22.53 25.83 0.46
CA ASP A 31 21.32 26.04 1.25
C ASP A 31 21.08 24.93 2.25
N ALA A 32 21.32 23.67 1.87
CA ALA A 32 21.23 22.55 2.79
C ALA A 32 22.18 22.74 3.99
N GLU A 33 23.45 23.09 3.75
CA GLU A 33 24.42 23.39 4.80
C GLU A 33 24.01 24.61 5.65
N ARG A 34 23.54 25.69 5.02
CA ARG A 34 23.10 26.90 5.72
C ARG A 34 21.89 26.67 6.61
N LEU A 35 20.94 25.85 6.16
CA LEU A 35 19.71 25.54 6.87
C LEU A 35 19.87 24.36 7.84
N GLY A 36 21.04 23.72 7.86
CA GLY A 36 21.34 22.58 8.73
C GLY A 36 20.72 21.26 8.28
N PHE A 37 20.25 21.17 7.04
CA PHE A 37 19.71 19.94 6.46
C PHE A 37 20.81 19.07 5.86
N LYS A 38 20.71 17.76 6.08
CA LYS A 38 21.54 16.72 5.47
C LYS A 38 20.75 15.97 4.42
N VAL A 39 21.48 15.33 3.50
CA VAL A 39 20.86 14.39 2.56
C VAL A 39 20.18 13.27 3.36
N HIS A 40 18.97 12.91 2.97
CA HIS A 40 18.07 11.98 3.67
C HIS A 40 17.40 12.52 4.94
N ASP A 41 17.65 13.77 5.33
CA ASP A 41 16.84 14.38 6.38
C ASP A 41 15.39 14.47 5.94
N ARG A 42 14.50 14.26 6.89
CA ARG A 42 13.07 14.40 6.71
C ARG A 42 12.67 15.82 7.07
N VAL A 43 11.89 16.44 6.18
CA VAL A 43 11.41 17.80 6.38
C VAL A 43 9.91 17.87 6.16
N GLU A 44 9.23 18.67 6.98
CA GLU A 44 7.90 19.15 6.68
C GLU A 44 8.05 20.32 5.70
N VAL A 45 7.42 20.18 4.53
CA VAL A 45 7.31 21.21 3.50
C VAL A 45 5.93 21.82 3.60
N ARG A 46 5.85 23.11 3.89
CA ARG A 46 4.58 23.83 4.02
C ARG A 46 4.41 24.84 2.89
N ALA A 47 3.29 24.73 2.19
CA ALA A 47 2.86 25.62 1.13
C ALA A 47 1.48 26.17 1.48
N SER A 48 1.40 27.46 1.82
CA SER A 48 0.16 28.10 2.29
C SER A 48 -0.47 27.36 3.49
N ASP A 49 -1.64 26.75 3.31
CA ASP A 49 -2.42 25.99 4.27
C ASP A 49 -2.16 24.49 4.25
N ARG A 50 -1.40 23.99 3.26
CA ARG A 50 -1.05 22.58 3.10
C ARG A 50 0.36 22.28 3.59
N SER A 51 0.57 21.09 4.15
CA SER A 51 1.91 20.57 4.44
C SER A 51 2.02 19.10 4.08
N ALA A 52 3.25 18.69 3.75
CA ALA A 52 3.60 17.33 3.40
C ALA A 52 5.02 17.03 3.87
N THR A 53 5.29 15.77 4.19
CA THR A 53 6.62 15.31 4.56
C THR A 53 7.42 14.97 3.30
N ALA A 54 8.65 15.46 3.21
CA ALA A 54 9.56 15.19 2.09
C ALA A 54 10.97 14.81 2.58
N ILE A 55 11.76 14.19 1.69
CA ILE A 55 13.16 13.84 1.93
C ILE A 55 14.08 14.81 1.21
N ILE A 56 15.08 15.31 1.94
CA ILE A 56 16.10 16.20 1.41
C ILE A 56 17.04 15.43 0.49
N VAL A 57 17.18 15.95 -0.72
CA VAL A 57 18.29 15.65 -1.62
C VAL A 57 19.05 16.94 -1.93
N THR A 58 20.27 16.84 -2.42
CA THR A 58 21.07 18.03 -2.78
C THR A 58 21.46 18.00 -4.24
N SER A 59 21.41 19.15 -4.90
CA SER A 59 21.92 19.33 -6.25
C SER A 59 22.93 20.49 -6.30
N GLN A 60 23.92 20.35 -7.18
CA GLN A 60 24.88 21.43 -7.48
C GLN A 60 24.56 22.15 -8.79
N LYS A 61 23.72 21.57 -9.65
CA LYS A 61 23.47 22.06 -11.01
C LYS A 61 22.00 22.31 -11.32
N LEU A 62 21.08 21.58 -10.70
CA LEU A 62 19.64 21.71 -10.98
C LEU A 62 19.00 22.90 -10.23
N VAL A 63 19.60 23.33 -9.12
CA VAL A 63 18.96 24.25 -8.18
C VAL A 63 19.95 25.35 -7.77
N SER A 64 19.53 26.60 -7.98
CA SER A 64 20.30 27.78 -7.54
C SER A 64 20.09 28.07 -6.06
N PRO A 65 21.00 28.80 -5.39
CA PRO A 65 20.78 29.22 -4.01
C PRO A 65 19.48 30.03 -3.84
N GLY A 66 18.64 29.67 -2.85
CA GLY A 66 17.32 30.26 -2.62
C GLY A 66 16.18 29.59 -3.40
N GLU A 67 16.48 28.59 -4.21
CA GLU A 67 15.51 27.75 -4.90
C GLU A 67 15.53 26.32 -4.32
N ALA A 68 14.42 25.61 -4.52
CA ALA A 68 14.31 24.18 -4.30
C ALA A 68 13.65 23.55 -5.52
N ALA A 69 14.07 22.34 -5.89
CA ALA A 69 13.35 21.58 -6.90
C ALA A 69 12.57 20.44 -6.24
N VAL A 70 11.30 20.27 -6.60
CA VAL A 70 10.40 19.30 -5.99
C VAL A 70 10.02 18.20 -6.97
N SER A 71 9.83 16.98 -6.46
CA SER A 71 9.28 15.88 -7.23
C SER A 71 7.81 16.12 -7.59
N GLU A 72 7.31 15.37 -8.58
CA GLU A 72 5.93 15.47 -9.03
C GLU A 72 4.93 15.14 -7.91
N GLU A 73 5.21 14.11 -7.11
CA GLU A 73 4.37 13.71 -5.98
C GLU A 73 4.21 14.82 -4.93
N LEU A 74 5.32 15.46 -4.55
CA LEU A 74 5.29 16.57 -3.60
C LEU A 74 4.58 17.80 -4.18
N ALA A 75 4.76 18.05 -5.49
CA ALA A 75 4.10 19.16 -6.16
C ALA A 75 2.58 18.97 -6.24
N GLU A 76 2.11 17.76 -6.56
CA GLU A 76 0.69 17.43 -6.63
C GLU A 76 0.01 17.54 -5.26
N ASP A 77 0.60 16.93 -4.22
CA ASP A 77 0.04 16.94 -2.86
C ASP A 77 -0.12 18.35 -2.29
N LEU A 78 0.88 19.20 -2.53
CA LEU A 78 0.87 20.59 -2.09
C LEU A 78 0.25 21.55 -3.11
N GLY A 79 -0.13 21.07 -4.30
CA GLY A 79 -0.60 21.86 -5.44
C GLY A 79 0.33 23.00 -5.82
N LEU A 80 1.64 22.72 -5.83
CA LEU A 80 2.70 23.68 -6.13
C LEU A 80 2.82 23.94 -7.62
N LYS A 81 3.25 25.16 -7.95
CA LYS A 81 3.64 25.60 -9.28
C LYS A 81 5.03 26.23 -9.25
N ASP A 82 5.65 26.31 -10.42
CA ASP A 82 6.93 27.01 -10.56
C ASP A 82 6.85 28.45 -10.04
N GLY A 83 7.75 28.77 -9.11
CA GLY A 83 7.83 30.09 -8.49
C GLY A 83 7.09 30.22 -7.15
N ASP A 84 6.33 29.22 -6.72
CA ASP A 84 5.68 29.24 -5.40
C ASP A 84 6.73 29.24 -4.28
N GLU A 85 6.33 29.72 -3.10
CA GLU A 85 7.20 29.73 -1.91
C GLU A 85 6.78 28.66 -0.91
N VAL A 86 7.75 27.91 -0.42
CA VAL A 86 7.56 26.93 0.65
C VAL A 86 8.42 27.23 1.87
N VAL A 87 7.98 26.76 3.03
CA VAL A 87 8.75 26.79 4.27
C VAL A 87 9.15 25.38 4.64
N LEU A 88 10.42 25.18 4.97
CA LEU A 88 10.96 23.89 5.39
C LEU A 88 11.18 23.86 6.90
N ARG A 89 10.81 22.75 7.53
CA ARG A 89 11.11 22.45 8.93
C ARG A 89 11.62 21.03 9.06
N LEU A 90 12.56 20.79 9.96
CA LEU A 90 12.97 19.43 10.25
C LEU A 90 11.77 18.67 10.84
N ALA A 91 11.44 17.54 10.26
CA ALA A 91 10.39 16.68 10.79
C ALA A 91 10.97 15.76 11.88
N GLY A 92 10.20 15.52 12.93
CA GLY A 92 10.54 14.50 13.92
C GLY A 92 10.55 13.10 13.31
N LEU A 93 11.23 12.17 13.98
CA LEU A 93 11.10 10.75 13.65
C LEU A 93 9.68 10.29 14.00
N PRO A 94 9.02 9.51 13.12
CA PRO A 94 7.66 9.06 13.35
C PRO A 94 7.67 8.02 14.48
N GLU A 95 6.62 7.98 15.28
CA GLU A 95 6.51 7.02 16.39
C GLU A 95 6.54 5.57 15.87
N SER A 96 5.96 5.34 14.69
CA SER A 96 5.99 4.05 13.98
C SER A 96 7.39 3.46 13.79
N LEU A 97 8.42 4.30 13.64
CA LEU A 97 9.81 3.81 13.53
C LEU A 97 10.28 3.11 14.81
N MET A 98 9.81 3.54 15.99
CA MET A 98 10.09 2.84 17.24
C MET A 98 9.44 1.45 17.27
N TYR A 99 8.25 1.32 16.67
CA TYR A 99 7.53 0.05 16.57
C TYR A 99 8.18 -0.90 15.56
N ILE A 100 8.67 -0.38 14.43
CA ILE A 100 9.48 -1.15 13.48
C ILE A 100 10.73 -1.70 14.18
N ARG A 101 11.46 -0.85 14.94
CA ARG A 101 12.61 -1.29 15.73
C ARG A 101 12.25 -2.34 16.79
N LYS A 102 11.06 -2.23 17.39
CA LYS A 102 10.53 -3.23 18.32
C LYS A 102 10.32 -4.57 17.60
N LYS A 103 9.73 -4.56 16.40
CA LYS A 103 9.55 -5.76 15.57
C LYS A 103 10.87 -6.38 15.11
N MET A 104 11.84 -5.56 14.71
CA MET A 104 13.22 -5.98 14.39
C MET A 104 13.95 -6.64 15.56
N ARG A 105 13.46 -6.48 16.80
CA ARG A 105 13.98 -7.17 17.99
C ARG A 105 13.19 -8.46 18.30
N GLY A 106 12.34 -8.91 17.38
CA GLY A 106 11.48 -10.09 17.53
C GLY A 106 10.32 -9.91 18.52
N GLN A 107 9.99 -8.67 18.92
CA GLN A 107 8.90 -8.42 19.86
C GLN A 107 7.56 -8.32 19.15
N ARG A 108 6.48 -8.70 19.84
CA ARG A 108 5.11 -8.57 19.33
C ARG A 108 4.65 -7.12 19.31
N LEU A 109 3.91 -6.78 18.26
CA LEU A 109 3.25 -5.48 18.15
C LEU A 109 1.79 -5.56 18.61
N SER A 110 1.34 -4.50 19.27
CA SER A 110 -0.07 -4.29 19.61
C SER A 110 -0.86 -3.75 18.41
N ARG A 111 -2.20 -3.81 18.48
CA ARG A 111 -3.08 -3.25 17.46
C ARG A 111 -2.77 -1.79 17.15
N ARG A 112 -2.57 -0.95 18.17
CA ARG A 112 -2.24 0.47 18.00
C ARG A 112 -0.92 0.65 17.26
N GLU A 113 0.11 -0.10 17.67
CA GLU A 113 1.44 0.01 17.05
C GLU A 113 1.42 -0.40 15.57
N ILE A 114 0.69 -1.45 15.21
CA ILE A 114 0.52 -1.87 13.81
C ILE A 114 -0.27 -0.84 13.02
N TYR A 115 -1.36 -0.31 13.59
CA TYR A 115 -2.17 0.72 12.92
C TYR A 115 -1.33 1.97 12.61
N GLU A 116 -0.54 2.46 13.56
CA GLU A 116 0.34 3.62 13.33
C GLU A 116 1.41 3.34 12.25
N ILE A 117 1.97 2.13 12.19
CA ILE A 117 2.88 1.76 11.09
C ILE A 117 2.15 1.85 9.75
N VAL A 118 1.01 1.18 9.62
CA VAL A 118 0.26 1.13 8.35
C VAL A 118 -0.21 2.53 7.94
N LYS A 119 -0.68 3.33 8.89
CA LYS A 119 -1.07 4.72 8.65
C LYS A 119 0.12 5.54 8.13
N ASP A 120 1.28 5.46 8.77
CA ASP A 120 2.47 6.19 8.33
C ASP A 120 3.03 5.67 6.98
N VAL A 121 2.77 4.42 6.61
CA VAL A 121 3.03 3.92 5.26
C VAL A 121 2.13 4.62 4.24
N VAL A 122 0.82 4.64 4.48
CA VAL A 122 -0.17 5.25 3.57
C VAL A 122 -0.01 6.76 3.46
N GLU A 123 0.34 7.43 4.56
CA GLU A 123 0.59 8.89 4.57
C GLU A 123 1.97 9.26 4.00
N HIS A 124 2.75 8.28 3.53
CA HIS A 124 4.14 8.42 3.07
C HIS A 124 5.05 9.11 4.10
N HIS A 125 4.79 8.86 5.38
CA HIS A 125 5.69 9.23 6.45
C HIS A 125 6.84 8.22 6.54
N LEU A 126 6.67 6.95 6.19
CA LEU A 126 7.78 6.00 6.17
C LEU A 126 8.47 5.96 4.81
N THR A 127 9.80 5.90 4.84
CA THR A 127 10.64 5.67 3.66
C THR A 127 10.71 4.18 3.32
N GLU A 128 11.05 3.83 2.08
CA GLU A 128 11.22 2.41 1.70
C GLU A 128 12.28 1.69 2.56
N LEU A 129 13.28 2.40 3.10
CA LEU A 129 14.26 1.80 4.01
C LEU A 129 13.59 1.32 5.31
N GLU A 130 12.65 2.11 5.82
CA GLU A 130 11.92 1.79 7.05
C GLU A 130 10.86 0.72 6.79
N ILE A 131 10.19 0.78 5.63
CA ILE A 131 9.27 -0.26 5.16
C ILE A 131 10.01 -1.58 4.94
N ALA A 132 11.16 -1.57 4.26
CA ALA A 132 12.01 -2.74 4.06
C ALA A 132 12.45 -3.34 5.40
N ALA A 133 12.83 -2.50 6.37
CA ALA A 133 13.18 -2.96 7.70
C ALA A 133 12.01 -3.67 8.41
N PHE A 134 10.77 -3.19 8.21
CA PHE A 134 9.57 -3.82 8.73
C PHE A 134 9.28 -5.17 8.04
N LEU A 135 9.29 -5.21 6.70
CA LEU A 135 9.08 -6.41 5.90
C LEU A 135 10.11 -7.50 6.22
N LEU A 136 11.39 -7.14 6.31
CA LEU A 136 12.44 -8.08 6.69
C LEU A 136 12.29 -8.56 8.14
N ALA A 137 11.82 -7.70 9.05
CA ALA A 137 11.54 -8.13 10.42
C ALA A 137 10.38 -9.14 10.47
N GLU A 138 9.38 -9.00 9.60
CA GLU A 138 8.33 -10.01 9.42
C GLU A 138 8.85 -11.31 8.81
N GLU A 139 9.70 -11.23 7.79
CA GLU A 139 10.31 -12.41 7.17
C GLU A 139 11.14 -13.23 8.18
N PHE A 140 11.96 -12.57 8.99
CA PHE A 140 12.88 -13.25 9.91
C PHE A 140 12.27 -13.60 11.27
N HIS A 141 11.34 -12.81 11.79
CA HIS A 141 10.73 -13.04 13.11
C HIS A 141 9.28 -13.52 13.06
N GLY A 142 8.65 -13.51 11.88
CA GLY A 142 7.25 -13.85 11.69
C GLY A 142 6.28 -12.89 12.37
N MET A 143 4.99 -13.15 12.22
CA MET A 143 3.92 -12.53 13.01
C MET A 143 3.02 -13.61 13.59
N SER A 144 2.53 -13.37 14.80
CA SER A 144 1.43 -14.17 15.36
C SER A 144 0.14 -13.92 14.57
N MET A 145 -0.80 -14.87 14.62
CA MET A 145 -2.10 -14.71 13.94
C MET A 145 -2.87 -13.47 14.42
N GLU A 146 -2.65 -13.05 15.66
CA GLU A 146 -3.22 -11.82 16.22
C GLU A 146 -2.59 -10.56 15.60
N GLU A 147 -1.28 -10.52 15.41
CA GLU A 147 -0.61 -9.43 14.68
C GLU A 147 -1.06 -9.38 13.21
N ILE A 148 -1.20 -10.53 12.56
CA ILE A 148 -1.70 -10.61 11.17
C ILE A 148 -3.14 -10.09 11.09
N GLU A 149 -4.00 -10.39 12.07
CA GLU A 149 -5.34 -9.82 12.16
C GLU A 149 -5.30 -8.30 12.27
N TYR A 150 -4.46 -7.75 13.15
CA TYR A 150 -4.30 -6.31 13.31
C TYR A 150 -3.78 -5.63 12.05
N LEU A 151 -2.81 -6.25 11.37
CA LEU A 151 -2.28 -5.77 10.10
C LEU A 151 -3.36 -5.77 9.01
N THR A 152 -4.09 -6.88 8.87
CA THR A 152 -5.19 -7.03 7.92
C THR A 152 -6.25 -5.94 8.11
N ARG A 153 -6.64 -5.69 9.36
CA ARG A 153 -7.63 -4.65 9.69
C ARG A 153 -7.09 -3.25 9.42
N ALA A 154 -5.87 -2.95 9.87
CA ALA A 154 -5.27 -1.64 9.65
C ALA A 154 -5.14 -1.32 8.16
N MET A 155 -4.71 -2.29 7.33
CA MET A 155 -4.61 -2.11 5.87
C MET A 155 -5.97 -1.84 5.24
N ALA A 156 -7.04 -2.49 5.70
CA ALA A 156 -8.39 -2.23 5.20
C ALA A 156 -8.93 -0.87 5.66
N GLU A 157 -8.74 -0.52 6.94
CA GLU A 157 -9.25 0.68 7.59
C GLU A 157 -8.60 1.98 7.07
N THR A 158 -7.37 1.92 6.55
CA THR A 158 -6.67 3.07 5.97
C THR A 158 -7.00 3.33 4.49
N GLY A 159 -7.87 2.50 3.89
CA GLY A 159 -8.35 2.66 2.51
C GLY A 159 -9.85 2.97 2.42
N GLN A 160 -10.37 2.96 1.20
CA GLN A 160 -11.81 3.00 0.96
C GLN A 160 -12.45 1.66 1.31
N ILE A 161 -13.62 1.73 1.98
CA ILE A 161 -14.46 0.58 2.29
C ILE A 161 -15.73 0.67 1.45
N VAL A 162 -16.06 -0.43 0.77
CA VAL A 162 -17.29 -0.59 0.00
C VAL A 162 -18.24 -1.49 0.77
N ASP A 163 -19.40 -0.96 1.11
CA ASP A 163 -20.50 -1.71 1.71
C ASP A 163 -21.60 -1.92 0.66
N PHE A 164 -22.14 -3.14 0.59
CA PHE A 164 -23.20 -3.53 -0.34
C PHE A 164 -24.56 -3.76 0.34
N ASP A 165 -24.64 -3.65 1.66
CA ASP A 165 -25.86 -3.83 2.46
C ASP A 165 -26.52 -5.22 2.29
N ARG A 166 -25.77 -6.23 1.81
CA ARG A 166 -26.20 -7.63 1.64
C ARG A 166 -25.00 -8.57 1.55
N PRO A 167 -25.19 -9.89 1.75
CA PRO A 167 -24.08 -10.85 1.73
C PRO A 167 -23.27 -10.82 0.42
N VAL A 168 -21.95 -10.64 0.57
CA VAL A 168 -20.98 -10.56 -0.53
C VAL A 168 -20.14 -11.83 -0.58
N TYR A 169 -19.93 -12.33 -1.79
CA TYR A 169 -19.13 -13.52 -2.09
C TYR A 169 -17.91 -13.13 -2.91
N ASP A 170 -16.76 -13.77 -2.69
CA ASP A 170 -15.62 -13.66 -3.59
C ASP A 170 -14.87 -14.98 -3.68
N LYS A 171 -14.10 -15.13 -4.75
CA LYS A 171 -13.11 -16.20 -4.92
C LYS A 171 -11.76 -15.56 -5.17
N HIS A 172 -10.78 -15.88 -4.35
CA HIS A 172 -9.39 -15.46 -4.56
C HIS A 172 -8.51 -16.65 -4.91
N SER A 173 -7.46 -16.43 -5.72
CA SER A 173 -6.41 -17.42 -5.95
C SER A 173 -5.10 -16.78 -5.53
N ILE A 174 -4.31 -17.47 -4.72
CA ILE A 174 -2.98 -16.96 -4.32
C ILE A 174 -1.99 -16.91 -5.49
N GLY A 175 -2.37 -17.45 -6.66
CA GLY A 175 -1.60 -17.36 -7.90
C GLY A 175 -0.47 -18.39 -7.97
N GLY A 176 0.56 -18.06 -8.75
CA GLY A 176 1.71 -18.94 -9.01
C GLY A 176 1.52 -19.93 -10.16
N VAL A 177 0.31 -20.04 -10.74
CA VAL A 177 0.04 -20.89 -11.91
C VAL A 177 -0.20 -20.04 -13.16
N PRO A 178 0.57 -20.24 -14.25
CA PRO A 178 0.34 -19.55 -15.52
C PRO A 178 -1.04 -19.80 -16.10
N GLY A 179 -1.65 -18.77 -16.70
CA GLY A 179 -2.89 -18.92 -17.48
C GLY A 179 -4.15 -19.18 -16.63
N ASN A 180 -4.17 -18.83 -15.35
CA ASN A 180 -5.35 -18.98 -14.50
C ASN A 180 -6.46 -18.00 -14.90
N LYS A 181 -7.38 -18.46 -15.75
CA LYS A 181 -8.57 -17.71 -16.20
C LYS A 181 -9.85 -18.08 -15.44
N VAL A 182 -9.74 -18.88 -14.38
CA VAL A 182 -10.89 -19.52 -13.73
C VAL A 182 -11.86 -18.47 -13.15
N SER A 183 -11.34 -17.34 -12.67
CA SER A 183 -12.15 -16.22 -12.16
C SER A 183 -13.16 -15.68 -13.19
N LEU A 184 -12.80 -15.64 -14.48
CA LEU A 184 -13.69 -15.17 -15.55
C LEU A 184 -14.90 -16.10 -15.76
N LEU A 185 -14.81 -17.36 -15.31
CA LEU A 185 -15.90 -18.33 -15.35
C LEU A 185 -16.68 -18.36 -14.04
N ILE A 186 -15.99 -18.32 -12.90
CA ILE A 186 -16.63 -18.42 -11.58
C ILE A 186 -17.55 -17.23 -11.31
N VAL A 187 -17.10 -16.01 -11.58
CA VAL A 187 -17.90 -14.80 -11.29
C VAL A 187 -19.27 -14.83 -11.98
N PRO A 188 -19.40 -15.06 -13.29
CA PRO A 188 -20.71 -15.12 -13.93
C PRO A 188 -21.55 -16.33 -13.48
N ILE A 189 -20.94 -17.48 -13.17
CA ILE A 189 -21.68 -18.66 -12.65
C ILE A 189 -22.31 -18.34 -11.29
N VAL A 190 -21.55 -17.72 -10.38
CA VAL A 190 -22.02 -17.33 -9.04
C VAL A 190 -23.07 -16.23 -9.14
N ALA A 191 -22.83 -15.21 -9.97
CA ALA A 191 -23.79 -14.12 -10.21
C ALA A 191 -25.11 -14.64 -10.79
N ALA A 192 -25.06 -15.57 -11.76
CA ALA A 192 -26.25 -16.20 -12.34
C ALA A 192 -27.06 -17.03 -11.33
N SER A 193 -26.45 -17.41 -10.21
CA SER A 193 -27.12 -18.10 -9.10
C SER A 193 -27.83 -17.12 -8.13
N GLY A 194 -27.78 -15.82 -8.39
CA GLY A 194 -28.40 -14.76 -7.57
C GLY A 194 -27.55 -14.26 -6.40
N LEU A 195 -26.30 -14.71 -6.29
CA LEU A 195 -25.34 -14.29 -5.28
C LEU A 195 -24.56 -13.06 -5.74
N LEU A 196 -24.24 -12.15 -4.82
CA LEU A 196 -23.48 -10.93 -5.12
C LEU A 196 -21.98 -11.21 -5.10
N ILE A 197 -21.28 -11.03 -6.23
CA ILE A 197 -19.83 -11.30 -6.36
C ILE A 197 -19.06 -10.15 -7.05
N PRO A 198 -18.74 -9.06 -6.31
CA PRO A 198 -18.02 -7.90 -6.83
C PRO A 198 -16.51 -8.17 -6.80
N LYS A 199 -16.02 -8.91 -7.79
CA LYS A 199 -14.62 -9.35 -7.80
C LYS A 199 -13.66 -8.23 -8.16
N THR A 200 -12.77 -7.91 -7.23
CA THR A 200 -11.58 -7.09 -7.49
C THR A 200 -10.38 -7.99 -7.80
N SER A 201 -9.56 -7.57 -8.78
CA SER A 201 -8.34 -8.30 -9.17
C SER A 201 -7.21 -7.33 -9.50
N SER A 202 -5.97 -7.74 -9.25
CA SER A 202 -4.79 -7.00 -9.70
C SER A 202 -4.50 -7.24 -11.18
N LYS A 203 -3.75 -6.31 -11.78
CA LYS A 203 -3.00 -6.57 -13.01
C LYS A 203 -1.82 -7.50 -12.66
N ALA A 204 -1.24 -8.14 -13.67
CA ALA A 204 -0.09 -9.00 -13.53
C ALA A 204 1.07 -8.29 -12.80
N ILE A 205 1.62 -8.94 -11.77
CA ILE A 205 2.87 -8.54 -11.11
C ILE A 205 4.00 -9.45 -11.62
N THR A 206 3.91 -10.76 -11.34
CA THR A 206 4.92 -11.76 -11.73
C THR A 206 4.46 -12.69 -12.85
N SER A 207 3.16 -12.73 -13.15
CA SER A 207 2.57 -13.60 -14.18
C SER A 207 2.51 -12.92 -15.55
N PRO A 208 2.48 -13.66 -16.67
CA PRO A 208 2.28 -13.05 -18.00
C PRO A 208 0.94 -12.31 -18.18
N SER A 209 -0.10 -12.65 -17.41
CA SER A 209 -1.40 -11.97 -17.45
C SER A 209 -2.20 -12.19 -16.16
N GLY A 210 -2.67 -11.11 -15.55
CA GLY A 210 -3.59 -11.14 -14.41
C GLY A 210 -5.06 -11.26 -14.84
N THR A 211 -5.95 -11.51 -13.88
CA THR A 211 -7.40 -11.55 -14.16
C THR A 211 -7.90 -10.22 -14.71
N ALA A 212 -7.43 -9.08 -14.17
CA ALA A 212 -7.81 -7.76 -14.67
C ALA A 212 -7.30 -7.50 -16.10
N ASN A 213 -6.07 -7.95 -16.44
CA ASN A 213 -5.55 -7.83 -17.82
C ASN A 213 -6.36 -8.68 -18.81
N THR A 214 -6.79 -9.86 -18.40
CA THR A 214 -7.60 -10.72 -19.26
C THR A 214 -9.00 -10.13 -19.45
N MET A 215 -9.61 -9.61 -18.38
CA MET A 215 -10.91 -8.95 -18.47
C MET A 215 -10.86 -7.65 -19.29
N SER A 216 -9.76 -6.89 -19.24
CA SER A 216 -9.62 -5.63 -19.99
C SER A 216 -9.65 -5.80 -21.50
N MET A 217 -9.41 -7.01 -22.01
CA MET A 217 -9.56 -7.34 -23.43
C MET A 217 -11.03 -7.49 -23.85
N LEU A 218 -11.94 -7.67 -22.89
CA LEU A 218 -13.37 -7.93 -23.13
C LEU A 218 -14.25 -6.75 -22.72
N ALA A 219 -13.88 -6.02 -21.66
CA ALA A 219 -14.64 -4.88 -21.16
C ALA A 219 -13.72 -3.89 -20.40
N PRO A 220 -14.16 -2.64 -20.20
CA PRO A 220 -13.51 -1.74 -19.25
C PRO A 220 -13.41 -2.37 -17.86
N VAL A 221 -12.30 -2.15 -17.17
CA VAL A 221 -12.03 -2.70 -15.82
C VAL A 221 -11.72 -1.62 -14.79
N GLU A 222 -11.62 -0.36 -15.20
CA GLU A 222 -11.18 0.75 -14.34
C GLU A 222 -12.40 1.56 -13.92
N PHE A 223 -12.79 1.44 -12.66
CA PHE A 223 -13.97 2.06 -12.07
C PHE A 223 -13.62 2.67 -10.72
N THR A 224 -14.41 3.64 -10.29
CA THR A 224 -14.46 4.14 -8.90
C THR A 224 -15.18 3.15 -7.99
N ALA A 225 -15.08 3.35 -6.67
CA ALA A 225 -15.79 2.51 -5.69
C ALA A 225 -17.31 2.63 -5.84
N GLU A 226 -17.81 3.83 -6.13
CA GLU A 226 -19.22 4.12 -6.37
C GLU A 226 -19.73 3.39 -7.63
N GLU A 227 -19.01 3.50 -8.76
CA GLU A 227 -19.35 2.81 -10.00
C GLU A 227 -19.32 1.28 -9.83
N LEU A 228 -18.32 0.76 -9.10
CA LEU A 228 -18.27 -0.67 -8.74
C LEU A 228 -19.53 -1.08 -7.96
N LYS A 229 -19.95 -0.29 -6.95
CA LYS A 229 -21.15 -0.59 -6.18
C LYS A 229 -22.39 -0.66 -7.07
N GLU A 230 -22.57 0.34 -7.94
CA GLU A 230 -23.70 0.40 -8.87
C GLU A 230 -23.74 -0.80 -9.84
N ILE A 231 -22.60 -1.10 -10.48
CA ILE A 231 -22.50 -2.20 -11.45
C ILE A 231 -22.79 -3.54 -10.79
N ALA A 232 -22.17 -3.80 -9.64
CA ALA A 232 -22.33 -5.08 -8.95
C ALA A 232 -23.76 -5.27 -8.41
N LEU A 233 -24.39 -4.23 -7.88
CA LEU A 233 -25.79 -4.31 -7.43
C LEU A 233 -26.76 -4.55 -8.61
N LYS A 234 -26.48 -3.96 -9.78
CA LYS A 234 -27.31 -4.14 -10.98
C LYS A 234 -27.13 -5.51 -11.64
N ALA A 235 -25.89 -5.98 -11.74
CA ALA A 235 -25.55 -7.21 -12.48
C ALA A 235 -25.46 -8.47 -11.62
N GLY A 236 -25.39 -8.33 -10.29
CA GLY A 236 -25.12 -9.43 -9.35
C GLY A 236 -23.65 -9.81 -9.26
N GLY A 237 -22.79 -9.30 -10.14
CA GLY A 237 -21.35 -9.53 -10.08
C GLY A 237 -20.58 -8.67 -11.07
N CYS A 238 -19.29 -8.48 -10.81
CA CYS A 238 -18.40 -7.74 -11.70
C CYS A 238 -16.97 -8.26 -11.57
N ILE A 239 -16.14 -7.95 -12.56
CA ILE A 239 -14.69 -8.17 -12.50
C ILE A 239 -14.03 -6.84 -12.82
N VAL A 240 -13.38 -6.24 -11.82
CA VAL A 240 -12.73 -4.93 -11.96
C VAL A 240 -11.27 -4.99 -11.53
N TRP A 241 -10.51 -3.98 -11.95
CA TRP A 241 -9.16 -3.75 -11.48
C TRP A 241 -9.18 -3.02 -10.13
N GLY A 242 -8.46 -3.56 -9.14
CA GLY A 242 -8.41 -3.00 -7.79
C GLY A 242 -7.64 -1.67 -7.67
N GLY A 243 -6.67 -1.41 -8.55
CA GLY A 243 -5.70 -0.32 -8.35
C GLY A 243 -6.28 1.10 -8.40
N LYS A 244 -7.46 1.31 -9.00
CA LYS A 244 -8.13 2.63 -9.02
C LYS A 244 -9.06 2.87 -7.84
N LEU A 245 -9.32 1.85 -7.02
CA LEU A 245 -10.34 1.90 -5.97
C LEU A 245 -9.83 2.46 -4.64
N ASN A 246 -8.52 2.74 -4.53
CA ASN A 246 -7.89 3.12 -3.26
C ASN A 246 -8.26 2.15 -2.11
N ILE A 247 -8.38 0.86 -2.44
CA ILE A 247 -8.73 -0.21 -1.51
C ILE A 247 -7.45 -0.81 -0.96
N ALA A 248 -7.29 -0.73 0.36
CA ALA A 248 -6.09 -1.16 1.08
C ALA A 248 -4.78 -0.61 0.48
N PRO A 249 -4.61 0.72 0.37
CA PRO A 249 -3.48 1.35 -0.33
C PRO A 249 -2.11 0.98 0.22
N ALA A 250 -2.03 0.61 1.51
CA ALA A 250 -0.80 0.11 2.12
C ALA A 250 -0.24 -1.12 1.40
N ASP A 251 -1.11 -1.97 0.84
CA ASP A 251 -0.74 -3.19 0.13
C ASP A 251 0.16 -2.90 -1.07
N ASP A 252 -0.25 -1.96 -1.92
CA ASP A 252 0.50 -1.59 -3.12
C ASP A 252 1.88 -1.02 -2.73
N ILE A 253 1.95 -0.20 -1.68
CA ILE A 253 3.21 0.39 -1.17
C ILE A 253 4.14 -0.69 -0.58
N PHE A 254 3.60 -1.68 0.14
CA PHE A 254 4.42 -2.80 0.61
C PHE A 254 4.97 -3.62 -0.57
N ILE A 255 4.14 -3.93 -1.56
CA ILE A 255 4.53 -4.69 -2.75
C ILE A 255 5.64 -4.01 -3.54
N GLU A 256 5.62 -2.67 -3.64
CA GLU A 256 6.68 -1.88 -4.31
C GLU A 256 8.06 -2.08 -3.66
N VAL A 257 8.10 -2.38 -2.36
CA VAL A 257 9.34 -2.64 -1.61
C VAL A 257 9.67 -4.13 -1.57
N GLU A 258 8.68 -5.01 -1.47
CA GLU A 258 8.82 -6.47 -1.50
C GLU A 258 9.45 -6.95 -2.82
N HIS A 259 8.96 -6.44 -3.95
CA HIS A 259 9.34 -6.92 -5.27
C HIS A 259 10.85 -6.75 -5.59
N PRO A 260 11.48 -5.58 -5.39
CA PRO A 260 12.93 -5.43 -5.55
C PRO A 260 13.76 -6.25 -4.56
N LEU A 261 13.24 -6.48 -3.35
CA LEU A 261 13.90 -7.30 -2.33
C LEU A 261 13.78 -8.81 -2.59
N GLY A 262 12.80 -9.23 -3.38
CA GLY A 262 12.50 -10.63 -3.63
C GLY A 262 12.00 -11.36 -2.38
N VAL A 263 11.29 -10.65 -1.49
CA VAL A 263 10.70 -11.19 -0.25
C VAL A 263 9.18 -11.15 -0.33
N ASP A 264 8.49 -12.14 0.25
CA ASP A 264 7.01 -12.22 0.31
C ASP A 264 6.63 -12.85 1.66
N PRO A 265 6.74 -12.09 2.79
CA PRO A 265 6.47 -12.63 4.11
C PRO A 265 5.07 -13.22 4.18
N THR A 266 4.94 -14.41 4.76
CA THR A 266 3.61 -15.08 4.82
C THR A 266 2.56 -14.23 5.55
N SER A 267 2.97 -13.42 6.54
CA SER A 267 2.10 -12.46 7.23
C SER A 267 1.57 -11.38 6.29
N GLN A 268 2.44 -10.78 5.49
CA GLN A 268 2.07 -9.78 4.48
C GLN A 268 1.20 -10.39 3.39
N MET A 269 1.54 -11.55 2.85
CA MET A 269 0.70 -12.24 1.86
C MET A 269 -0.74 -12.45 2.37
N LEU A 270 -0.90 -12.91 3.61
CA LEU A 270 -2.20 -13.12 4.22
C LEU A 270 -2.95 -11.80 4.43
N ALA A 271 -2.29 -10.79 5.00
CA ALA A 271 -2.87 -9.49 5.28
C ALA A 271 -3.23 -8.72 4.00
N SER A 272 -2.36 -8.72 3.00
CA SER A 272 -2.59 -8.22 1.64
C SER A 272 -3.88 -8.77 1.07
N ILE A 273 -3.99 -10.11 0.99
CA ILE A 273 -5.13 -10.74 0.35
C ILE A 273 -6.41 -10.45 1.12
N MET A 274 -6.40 -10.61 2.44
CA MET A 274 -7.60 -10.49 3.27
C MET A 274 -8.05 -9.05 3.48
N SER A 275 -7.14 -8.08 3.54
CA SER A 275 -7.48 -6.65 3.74
C SER A 275 -8.31 -6.10 2.57
N LYS A 276 -7.93 -6.44 1.33
CA LYS A 276 -8.72 -6.11 0.13
C LYS A 276 -10.11 -6.74 0.13
N LYS A 277 -10.26 -7.93 0.72
CA LYS A 277 -11.56 -8.63 0.81
C LYS A 277 -12.44 -7.99 1.87
N LEU A 278 -11.84 -7.68 3.02
CA LEU A 278 -12.50 -6.96 4.11
C LEU A 278 -12.96 -5.57 3.65
N ALA A 279 -12.14 -4.84 2.91
CA ALA A 279 -12.46 -3.51 2.40
C ALA A 279 -13.55 -3.52 1.30
N VAL A 280 -13.78 -4.63 0.60
CA VAL A 280 -14.90 -4.80 -0.34
C VAL A 280 -16.16 -5.39 0.35
N GLY A 281 -16.11 -5.57 1.67
CA GLY A 281 -17.24 -6.10 2.44
C GLY A 281 -17.53 -7.58 2.18
N VAL A 282 -16.54 -8.38 1.79
CA VAL A 282 -16.73 -9.81 1.50
C VAL A 282 -17.10 -10.59 2.76
N ASP A 283 -18.23 -11.30 2.76
CA ASP A 283 -18.67 -12.15 3.87
C ASP A 283 -18.26 -13.62 3.71
N ASN A 284 -18.22 -14.12 2.47
CA ASN A 284 -17.93 -15.52 2.15
C ASN A 284 -16.84 -15.59 1.10
N LEU A 285 -15.73 -16.26 1.42
CA LEU A 285 -14.53 -16.26 0.59
C LEU A 285 -14.04 -17.67 0.30
N VAL A 286 -13.93 -18.00 -0.99
CA VAL A 286 -13.20 -19.19 -1.43
C VAL A 286 -11.76 -18.82 -1.75
N ILE A 287 -10.81 -19.39 -1.02
CA ILE A 287 -9.38 -19.30 -1.34
C ILE A 287 -8.94 -20.53 -2.13
N ASP A 288 -8.45 -20.29 -3.33
CA ASP A 288 -7.81 -21.27 -4.20
C ASP A 288 -6.29 -21.24 -3.99
N ILE A 289 -5.74 -22.38 -3.58
CA ILE A 289 -4.32 -22.58 -3.27
C ILE A 289 -3.79 -23.62 -4.27
N PRO A 290 -3.24 -23.18 -5.41
CA PRO A 290 -2.54 -24.09 -6.29
C PRO A 290 -1.31 -24.66 -5.60
N VAL A 291 -1.13 -25.97 -5.73
CA VAL A 291 0.00 -26.69 -5.12
C VAL A 291 0.84 -27.36 -6.20
N GLY A 292 2.14 -27.13 -6.15
CA GLY A 292 3.11 -27.78 -7.04
C GLY A 292 4.36 -26.93 -7.26
N ARG A 293 5.31 -27.51 -7.99
CA ARG A 293 6.61 -26.88 -8.28
C ARG A 293 6.44 -25.51 -8.93
N GLY A 294 7.10 -24.50 -8.38
CA GLY A 294 7.07 -23.12 -8.90
C GLY A 294 5.81 -22.33 -8.56
N THR A 295 4.91 -22.89 -7.73
CA THR A 295 3.80 -22.14 -7.14
C THR A 295 4.19 -21.63 -5.75
N LYS A 296 3.33 -20.81 -5.14
CA LYS A 296 3.53 -20.32 -3.77
C LYS A 296 3.49 -21.43 -2.70
N ALA A 297 2.94 -22.60 -3.03
CA ALA A 297 2.90 -23.77 -2.15
C ALA A 297 3.44 -24.99 -2.92
N GLU A 298 4.70 -25.36 -2.68
CA GLU A 298 5.31 -26.44 -3.46
C GLU A 298 4.75 -27.82 -3.07
N THR A 299 4.37 -27.98 -1.81
CA THR A 299 3.87 -29.24 -1.25
C THR A 299 2.43 -29.15 -0.75
N ILE A 300 1.74 -30.29 -0.73
CA ILE A 300 0.37 -30.39 -0.17
C ILE A 300 0.36 -30.01 1.31
N SER A 301 1.42 -30.33 2.05
CA SER A 301 1.58 -29.92 3.45
C SER A 301 1.61 -28.41 3.62
N GLU A 302 2.36 -27.70 2.79
CA GLU A 302 2.40 -26.23 2.81
C GLU A 302 1.04 -25.64 2.40
N GLY A 303 0.43 -26.18 1.35
CA GLY A 303 -0.90 -25.75 0.91
C GLY A 303 -1.95 -25.91 2.02
N ARG A 304 -1.95 -27.03 2.76
CA ARG A 304 -2.83 -27.24 3.91
C ARG A 304 -2.53 -26.29 5.07
N ARG A 305 -1.25 -25.99 5.33
CA ARG A 305 -0.85 -25.02 6.36
C ARG A 305 -1.38 -23.63 6.01
N LEU A 306 -1.19 -23.18 4.77
CA LEU A 306 -1.72 -21.90 4.28
C LEU A 306 -3.25 -21.87 4.35
N ALA A 307 -3.93 -22.94 3.94
CA ALA A 307 -5.38 -23.04 4.04
C ALA A 307 -5.87 -22.82 5.48
N GLN A 308 -5.22 -23.45 6.46
CA GLN A 308 -5.56 -23.29 7.86
C GLN A 308 -5.35 -21.84 8.34
N MET A 309 -4.25 -21.21 7.92
CA MET A 309 -3.97 -19.81 8.25
C MET A 309 -5.04 -18.86 7.68
N PHE A 310 -5.46 -19.05 6.43
CA PHE A 310 -6.56 -18.28 5.83
C PHE A 310 -7.88 -18.48 6.57
N VAL A 311 -8.21 -19.71 6.95
CA VAL A 311 -9.44 -20.02 7.71
C VAL A 311 -9.41 -19.37 9.10
N ASP A 312 -8.27 -19.44 9.78
CA ASP A 312 -8.12 -18.86 11.12
C ASP A 312 -8.17 -17.33 11.07
N LEU A 313 -7.54 -16.72 10.07
CA LEU A 313 -7.61 -15.28 9.83
C LEU A 313 -9.03 -14.85 9.44
N GLY A 314 -9.68 -15.57 8.52
CA GLY A 314 -11.06 -15.32 8.09
C GLY A 314 -12.02 -15.25 9.29
N LYS A 315 -12.00 -16.26 10.16
CA LYS A 315 -12.81 -16.28 11.39
C LYS A 315 -12.58 -15.06 12.28
N ARG A 316 -11.34 -14.57 12.38
CA ARG A 316 -10.97 -13.40 13.18
C ARG A 316 -11.43 -12.09 12.57
N VAL A 317 -11.38 -11.98 11.24
CA VAL A 317 -11.81 -10.76 10.53
C VAL A 317 -13.30 -10.74 10.17
N GLY A 318 -14.02 -11.84 10.40
CA GLY A 318 -15.46 -11.95 10.15
C GLY A 318 -15.82 -12.46 8.75
N ILE A 319 -14.87 -13.10 8.05
CA ILE A 319 -15.06 -13.68 6.72
C ILE A 319 -15.15 -15.20 6.85
N ARG A 320 -16.21 -15.79 6.29
CA ARG A 320 -16.44 -17.24 6.27
C ARG A 320 -15.61 -17.92 5.19
#